data_AF-X1TV64-F1
#
_entry.id   AF-X1TV64-F1
#
_cell.length_a   1.000
_cell.length_b   1.000
_cell.length_c   1.000
_cell.angle_alpha   90.00
_cell.angle_beta   90.00
_cell.angle_gamma   90.00
#
_symmetry.space_group_name_H-M   'P 1'
#
loop_
_entity.id
_entity.type
_entity.pdbx_description
1 polymer ?
#
loop_
_entity_poly.entity_id
_entity_poly.type
_entity_poly.pdbx_seq_one_letter_code
_entity_poly.pdbx_strand_id
1 'polypeptide(L)' 'RMEFKRFINTFIKIPCIIIKTGRRIVYRFVGYNKYMKDFFKTFSAIKLLQLE' A
#
# COMPACT_ATOMS: atom_id res chain seq x y z
N ARG A 1 17.08 -4.08 10.70
CA ARG A 1 16.62 -5.18 9.82
C ARG A 1 15.09 -5.24 9.90
N MET A 2 14.39 -5.49 8.79
CA MET A 2 12.94 -5.66 8.81
C MET A 2 12.64 -7.16 8.90
N GLU A 3 12.10 -7.59 10.04
CA GLU A 3 11.68 -8.97 10.23
C GLU A 3 10.45 -9.29 9.37
N PHE A 4 10.34 -10.52 8.87
CA PHE A 4 9.26 -10.92 7.97
C PHE A 4 7.87 -10.67 8.58
N LYS A 5 7.70 -10.96 9.87
CA LYS A 5 6.45 -10.66 10.61
C LYS A 5 6.13 -9.17 10.62
N ARG A 6 7.15 -8.31 10.76
CA ARG A 6 7.01 -6.86 10.70
C ARG A 6 6.69 -6.41 9.28
N PHE A 7 7.31 -7.01 8.27
CA PHE A 7 6.97 -6.76 6.87
C PHE A 7 5.49 -7.04 6.60
N ILE A 8 4.97 -8.21 6.98
CA ILE A 8 3.54 -8.53 6.80
C ILE A 8 2.66 -7.48 7.48
N ASN A 9 2.94 -7.14 8.73
CA ASN A 9 2.12 -6.17 9.46
C ASN A 9 2.20 -4.75 8.88
N THR A 10 3.33 -4.43 8.23
CA THR A 10 3.61 -3.09 7.71
C THR A 10 3.13 -2.92 6.26
N PHE A 11 3.20 -3.96 5.42
CA PHE A 11 2.89 -3.86 3.98
C PHE A 11 1.63 -4.60 3.56
N ILE A 12 1.29 -5.72 4.21
CA ILE A 12 0.17 -6.58 3.80
C ILE A 12 -1.07 -6.28 4.63
N LYS A 13 -0.91 -6.19 5.96
CA LYS A 13 -2.02 -5.96 6.91
C LYS A 13 -2.21 -4.49 7.27
N ILE A 14 -1.97 -3.59 6.31
CA ILE A 14 -2.16 -2.15 6.53
C ILE A 14 -3.66 -1.89 6.73
N PRO A 15 -4.07 -1.19 7.81
CA PRO A 15 -5.46 -0.82 7.96
C PRO A 15 -5.86 0.14 6.83
N CYS A 16 -6.96 -0.17 6.15
CA CYS A 16 -7.57 0.72 5.18
C CYS A 16 -8.96 1.15 5.67
N ILE A 17 -9.24 2.44 5.59
CA ILE A 17 -10.55 3.00 5.86
C ILE A 17 -11.27 3.16 4.54
N ILE A 18 -12.48 2.61 4.47
CA ILE A 18 -13.39 2.82 3.35
C ILE A 18 -14.27 4.02 3.69
N ILE A 19 -14.04 5.13 2.99
CA ILE A 19 -14.82 6.35 3.14
C ILE A 19 -15.84 6.40 2.00
N LYS A 20 -17.12 6.47 2.34
CA LYS A 20 -18.19 6.70 1.36
C LYS A 20 -18.47 8.20 1.31
N THR A 21 -18.08 8.85 0.23
CA THR A 21 -18.30 10.29 0.02
C THR A 21 -19.27 10.48 -1.13
N GLY A 22 -20.54 10.75 -0.80
CA GLY A 22 -21.62 10.86 -1.79
C GLY A 22 -21.75 9.60 -2.64
N ARG A 23 -21.50 9.71 -3.95
CA ARG A 23 -21.53 8.59 -4.93
C ARG A 23 -20.17 7.94 -5.17
N ARG A 24 -19.15 8.22 -4.35
CA ARG A 24 -17.79 7.69 -4.51
C ARG A 24 -17.35 6.90 -3.27
N ILE A 25 -16.79 5.73 -3.50
CA ILE A 25 -16.10 4.95 -2.47
C ILE A 25 -14.60 5.25 -2.59
N VAL A 26 -14.00 5.71 -1.50
CA VAL A 26 -12.58 6.04 -1.42
C VAL A 26 -11.91 5.13 -0.39
N TYR A 27 -10.91 4.38 -0.83
CA TYR A 27 -10.05 3.59 0.05
C TYR A 27 -8.89 4.47 0.52
N ARG A 28 -8.78 4.67 1.83
CA ARG A 28 -7.70 5.44 2.46
C ARG A 28 -6.84 4.53 3.32
N PHE A 29 -5.56 4.40 2.99
CA PHE A 29 -4.61 3.70 3.85
C PHE A 29 -4.31 4.50 5.11
N VAL A 30 -4.35 3.84 6.26
CA VAL A 30 -3.99 4.40 7.57
C VAL A 30 -2.70 3.75 8.01
N GLY A 31 -1.67 4.55 8.30
CA GLY A 31 -0.32 4.03 8.60
C GLY A 31 0.67 4.14 7.43
N TYR A 32 0.54 5.18 6.60
CA TYR A 32 1.54 5.51 5.59
C TYR A 32 2.89 5.82 6.25
N ASN A 33 3.87 4.93 6.11
CA ASN A 33 5.21 5.08 6.67
C ASN A 33 6.25 5.42 5.60
N LYS A 34 7.47 5.77 6.01
CA LYS A 34 8.56 6.15 5.10
C LYS A 34 8.84 5.11 4.00
N TYR A 35 8.68 3.82 4.29
CA TYR A 35 8.93 2.73 3.36
C TYR A 35 7.80 2.48 2.36
N MET A 36 6.59 3.00 2.62
CA MET A 36 5.44 2.84 1.72
C MET A 36 5.67 3.48 0.36
N LYS A 37 6.29 4.66 0.35
CA LYS A 37 6.53 5.42 -0.89
C LYS A 37 7.40 4.61 -1.85
N ASP A 38 8.50 4.08 -1.36
CA ASP A 38 9.42 3.27 -2.15
C ASP A 38 8.76 1.97 -2.59
N PHE A 39 8.00 1.32 -1.71
CA PHE A 39 7.24 0.11 -2.05
C PHE A 39 6.25 0.34 -3.19
N PHE A 40 5.41 1.38 -3.13
CA PHE A 40 4.44 1.68 -4.19
C PHE A 40 5.10 2.09 -5.51
N LYS A 41 6.26 2.78 -5.44
CA LYS A 41 7.03 3.13 -6.63
C LYS A 41 7.58 1.87 -7.31
N THR A 42 8.21 0.99 -6.55
CA THR A 42 8.73 -0.28 -7.06
C THR A 42 7.62 -1.18 -7.59
N PHE A 43 6.51 -1.30 -6.85
CA PHE A 43 5.36 -2.07 -7.29
C PHE A 43 4.78 -1.55 -8.61
N SER A 44 4.67 -0.22 -8.77
CA SER A 44 4.22 0.39 -10.02
C SER A 44 5.18 0.12 -11.17
N ALA A 45 6.50 0.20 -10.92
CA ALA A 45 7.51 -0.11 -11.93
C ALA A 45 7.47 -1.58 -12.37
N ILE A 46 7.35 -2.53 -11.43
CA ILE A 46 7.20 -3.96 -11.75
C ILE A 46 5.93 -4.19 -12.56
N LYS A 47 4.81 -3.57 -12.16
CA LYS A 47 3.54 -3.70 -12.87
C LYS A 47 3.62 -3.15 -14.30
N LEU A 48 4.41 -2.09 -14.52
CA LEU A 48 4.67 -1.56 -15.86
C LEU A 48 5.47 -2.56 -16.70
N LEU A 49 6.51 -3.16 -16.14
CA LEU A 49 7.37 -4.14 -16.81
C LEU A 49 6.67 -5.47 -17.12
N GLN A 50 5.65 -5.86 -16.33
CA GLN A 50 4.84 -7.05 -16.59
C GLN A 50 3.73 -6.80 -17.63
N LEU A 51 3.49 -5.55 -18.01
CA LEU A 51 2.51 -5.15 -19.02
C LEU A 51 3.13 -4.94 -20.42
N GLU A 52 4.45 -5.14 -20.55
CA GLU A 52 5.21 -5.29 -21.79
C GLU A 52 5.49 -6.76 -22.06
#